data_AF-A0A2V8J039-F1
#
_entry.id   AF-A0A2V8J039-F1
#
_cell.length_a   1.000
_cell.length_b   1.000
_cell.length_c   1.000
_cell.angle_alpha   90.00
_cell.angle_beta   90.00
_cell.angle_gamma   90.00
#
_symmetry.space_group_name_H-M   'P 1'
#
loop_
_entity.id
_entity.type
_entity.pdbx_description
1 polymer ?
#
loop_
_entity_poly.entity_id
_entity_poly.type
_entity_poly.pdbx_seq_one_letter_code
_entity_poly.pdbx_strand_id
1 'polypeptide(L)'
;MKRKTLRLLRLFIFVTAFSRTVYAQTSKFMSVDEVRPGMKGIARTVFQGTKIDEFEVELLGVLKNFAPKQDMILARLSGGPLSHTGVIAGMSGSPVYVDGKLLGAVAFSFPFATEPIAGIQPIQQMLSLLDQKGSLGTPPQRASSGGFPAESPTAFVYSQFRKLEAGTPLYQLMLPQSLLASSPFGTAASPASMTRIQTPLFVSGASEAALQQFAPFFSVFGFAPVQGGGSGSAAASVAGPANIEPGSSINVELIRGDISWSANGTVTYVDGNKIYAFGHPNLTAGPTDVPMSAGYVISLLPNLQNSFKLAVPLNVVGAFQQDRSTGIAGTLGATSKMIPVSVSVKSSLNTTNRYNFEVASDRFLTAPLLNFIVFNAITASERALGEMTLYVSGQIHLKNQEPVNIGNVFSSDMNGPAMASIAAVSPLQYLLMSGYDGVQIDNIELEITAMDRKTNAQLERVSINKAEVAPGE
;
A
#
# COMPACT_ATOMS: atom_id res chain seq x y z
N MET A 1 -18.09 -69.35 32.77
CA MET A 1 -17.37 -68.80 31.59
C MET A 1 -18.08 -67.68 30.81
N LYS A 2 -19.34 -67.28 31.09
CA LYS A 2 -20.11 -66.37 30.19
C LYS A 2 -20.08 -64.85 30.48
N ARG A 3 -19.50 -64.38 31.59
CA ARG A 3 -19.49 -62.94 31.96
C ARG A 3 -18.19 -62.17 31.62
N LYS A 4 -17.04 -62.85 31.50
CA LYS A 4 -15.75 -62.20 31.19
C LYS A 4 -15.60 -61.87 29.71
N THR A 5 -16.12 -62.72 28.82
CA THR A 5 -16.08 -62.52 27.35
C THR A 5 -16.97 -61.36 26.88
N LEU A 6 -18.10 -61.09 27.55
CA LEU A 6 -18.99 -59.98 27.20
C LEU A 6 -18.44 -58.59 27.61
N ARG A 7 -17.59 -58.54 28.66
CA ARG A 7 -16.91 -57.30 29.07
C ARG A 7 -15.74 -56.95 28.14
N LEU A 8 -14.98 -57.95 27.66
CA LEU A 8 -13.92 -57.70 26.67
C LEU A 8 -14.47 -57.23 25.32
N LEU A 9 -15.60 -57.77 24.87
CA LEU A 9 -16.22 -57.36 23.60
C LEU A 9 -16.75 -55.92 23.64
N ARG A 10 -17.30 -55.48 24.78
CA ARG A 10 -17.75 -54.08 24.98
C ARG A 10 -16.59 -53.09 25.05
N LEU A 11 -15.45 -53.48 25.66
CA LEU A 11 -14.26 -52.63 25.72
C LEU A 11 -13.61 -52.47 24.33
N PHE A 12 -13.62 -53.54 23.51
CA PHE A 12 -13.05 -53.50 22.16
C PHE A 12 -13.90 -52.66 21.18
N ILE A 13 -15.23 -52.72 21.29
CA ILE A 13 -16.16 -51.89 20.50
C ILE A 13 -16.08 -50.40 20.94
N PHE A 14 -15.90 -50.12 22.24
CA PHE A 14 -15.72 -48.74 22.70
C PHE A 14 -14.38 -48.15 22.25
N VAL A 15 -13.27 -48.90 22.33
CA VAL A 15 -11.95 -48.41 21.90
C VAL A 15 -11.86 -48.24 20.37
N THR A 16 -12.53 -49.08 19.59
CA THR A 16 -12.57 -48.91 18.11
C THR A 16 -13.52 -47.80 17.67
N ALA A 17 -14.62 -47.54 18.38
CA ALA A 17 -15.52 -46.42 18.10
C ALA A 17 -14.94 -45.06 18.56
N PHE A 18 -14.20 -45.02 19.68
CA PHE A 18 -13.51 -43.80 20.15
C PHE A 18 -12.28 -43.45 19.28
N SER A 19 -11.57 -44.46 18.77
CA SER A 19 -10.40 -44.22 17.90
C SER A 19 -10.77 -43.65 16.53
N ARG A 20 -11.99 -43.91 16.03
CA ARG A 20 -12.47 -43.35 14.75
C ARG A 20 -13.09 -41.95 14.88
N THR A 21 -13.53 -41.55 16.08
CA THR A 21 -14.10 -40.22 16.32
C THR A 21 -13.06 -39.16 16.67
N VAL A 22 -11.89 -39.54 17.18
CA VAL A 22 -10.80 -38.60 17.50
C VAL A 22 -9.95 -38.21 16.28
N TYR A 23 -9.91 -39.04 15.23
CA TYR A 23 -9.17 -38.75 13.98
C TYR A 23 -9.96 -37.94 12.95
N ALA A 24 -11.22 -37.58 13.26
CA ALA A 24 -12.08 -36.76 12.41
C ALA A 24 -12.09 -35.27 12.82
N GLN A 25 -11.12 -34.81 13.63
CA GLN A 25 -10.73 -33.41 13.56
C GLN A 25 -9.95 -33.21 12.25
N THR A 26 -10.70 -33.04 11.17
CA THR A 26 -10.22 -32.54 9.89
C THR A 26 -9.42 -31.26 10.17
N SER A 27 -8.09 -31.37 10.11
CA SER A 27 -7.21 -30.20 10.05
C SER A 27 -7.77 -29.24 9.02
N LYS A 28 -8.16 -28.02 9.45
CA LYS A 28 -8.69 -26.96 8.55
C LYS A 28 -7.70 -26.59 7.45
N PHE A 29 -6.42 -26.95 7.63
CA PHE A 29 -5.32 -26.62 6.74
C PHE A 29 -4.67 -27.89 6.15
N MET A 30 -4.20 -27.79 4.92
CA MET A 30 -3.37 -28.81 4.26
C MET A 30 -1.91 -28.39 4.35
N SER A 31 -1.03 -29.29 4.78
CA SER A 31 0.42 -29.06 4.78
C SER A 31 1.01 -29.08 3.38
N VAL A 32 2.06 -28.29 3.16
CA VAL A 32 2.86 -28.32 1.92
C VAL A 32 3.40 -29.72 1.64
N ASP A 33 3.70 -30.50 2.67
CA ASP A 33 4.25 -31.85 2.51
C ASP A 33 3.20 -32.89 2.08
N GLU A 34 1.91 -32.54 2.16
CA GLU A 34 0.82 -33.37 1.62
C GLU A 34 0.64 -33.17 0.11
N VAL A 35 1.20 -32.11 -0.47
CA VAL A 35 1.01 -31.73 -1.88
C VAL A 35 1.64 -32.75 -2.82
N ARG A 36 0.87 -33.19 -3.83
CA ARG A 36 1.34 -34.03 -4.93
C ARG A 36 0.92 -33.45 -6.27
N PRO A 37 1.77 -33.55 -7.31
CA PRO A 37 1.38 -33.16 -8.67
C PRO A 37 0.10 -33.87 -9.13
N GLY A 38 -0.76 -33.14 -9.85
CA GLY A 38 -2.05 -33.61 -10.36
C GLY A 38 -3.20 -33.55 -9.35
N MET A 39 -2.96 -33.18 -8.09
CA MET A 39 -4.04 -32.90 -7.15
C MET A 39 -4.91 -31.74 -7.65
N LYS A 40 -6.23 -31.89 -7.53
CA LYS A 40 -7.19 -30.87 -7.93
C LYS A 40 -7.75 -30.16 -6.71
N GLY A 41 -7.99 -28.87 -6.85
CA GLY A 41 -8.54 -28.01 -5.83
C GLY A 41 -9.45 -26.93 -6.40
N ILE A 42 -10.04 -26.16 -5.49
CA ILE A 42 -10.90 -25.02 -5.80
C ILE A 42 -10.32 -23.79 -5.13
N ALA A 43 -10.26 -22.69 -5.86
CA ALA A 43 -9.89 -21.39 -5.35
C ALA A 43 -11.01 -20.38 -5.49
N ARG A 44 -10.96 -19.32 -4.68
CA ARG A 44 -12.05 -18.34 -4.56
C ARG A 44 -11.57 -16.91 -4.76
N THR A 45 -12.30 -16.13 -5.53
CA THR A 45 -12.03 -14.70 -5.70
C THR A 45 -13.27 -13.97 -6.19
N VAL A 46 -13.31 -12.64 -6.09
CA VAL A 46 -14.35 -11.83 -6.74
C VAL A 46 -13.90 -11.41 -8.14
N PHE A 47 -14.66 -11.76 -9.18
CA PHE A 47 -14.44 -11.25 -10.54
C PHE A 47 -15.32 -10.04 -10.87
N GLN A 48 -16.50 -9.92 -10.27
CA GLN A 48 -17.40 -8.79 -10.48
C GLN A 48 -18.28 -8.52 -9.24
N GLY A 49 -18.47 -7.25 -8.93
CA GLY A 49 -19.21 -6.76 -7.78
C GLY A 49 -18.55 -7.18 -6.47
N THR A 50 -19.31 -7.87 -5.62
CA THR A 50 -18.86 -8.46 -4.34
C THR A 50 -19.03 -9.98 -4.29
N LYS A 51 -19.56 -10.58 -5.36
CA LYS A 51 -19.85 -12.02 -5.40
C LYS A 51 -18.56 -12.81 -5.51
N ILE A 52 -18.38 -13.77 -4.60
CA ILE A 52 -17.26 -14.70 -4.68
C ILE A 52 -17.57 -15.78 -5.71
N ASP A 53 -16.65 -15.94 -6.64
CA ASP A 53 -16.66 -16.97 -7.67
C ASP A 53 -15.57 -18.00 -7.38
N GLU A 54 -15.84 -19.24 -7.79
CA GLU A 54 -14.90 -20.36 -7.69
C GLU A 54 -14.19 -20.59 -9.03
N PHE A 55 -12.92 -20.98 -8.96
CA PHE A 55 -12.13 -21.40 -10.10
C PHE A 55 -11.27 -22.61 -9.73
N GLU A 56 -10.87 -23.37 -10.74
CA GLU A 56 -10.19 -24.64 -10.57
C GLU A 56 -8.69 -24.46 -10.42
N VAL A 57 -8.08 -25.38 -9.66
CA VAL A 57 -6.64 -25.43 -9.43
C VAL A 57 -6.13 -26.85 -9.65
N GLU A 58 -5.06 -27.01 -10.41
CA GLU A 58 -4.30 -28.25 -10.53
C GLU A 58 -2.88 -28.03 -10.01
N LEU A 59 -2.49 -28.76 -8.97
CA LEU A 59 -1.16 -28.62 -8.37
C LEU A 59 -0.11 -29.26 -9.28
N LEU A 60 0.94 -28.51 -9.59
CA LEU A 60 2.05 -28.95 -10.45
C LEU A 60 3.24 -29.45 -9.64
N GLY A 61 3.43 -28.95 -8.42
CA GLY A 61 4.51 -29.36 -7.53
C GLY A 61 4.83 -28.33 -6.45
N VAL A 62 5.92 -28.55 -5.72
CA VAL A 62 6.39 -27.66 -4.66
C VAL A 62 7.83 -27.22 -4.96
N LEU A 63 8.05 -25.92 -4.95
CA LEU A 63 9.37 -25.29 -4.96
C LEU A 63 9.80 -25.10 -3.50
N LYS A 64 10.62 -26.02 -2.99
CA LYS A 64 11.16 -25.95 -1.64
C LYS A 64 12.22 -24.85 -1.54
N ASN A 65 12.21 -24.09 -0.45
CA ASN A 65 13.15 -23.00 -0.20
C ASN A 65 13.25 -22.01 -1.38
N PHE A 66 12.10 -21.67 -1.97
CA PHE A 66 11.96 -20.64 -3.00
C PHE A 66 12.49 -19.28 -2.52
N ALA A 67 12.28 -18.99 -1.24
CA ALA A 67 12.98 -17.95 -0.49
C ALA A 67 13.46 -18.54 0.86
N PRO A 68 14.33 -17.85 1.62
CA PRO A 68 14.87 -18.39 2.87
C PRO A 68 13.78 -18.89 3.82
N LYS A 69 13.74 -20.22 4.02
CA LYS A 69 12.74 -20.93 4.85
C LYS A 69 11.28 -20.78 4.36
N GLN A 70 11.08 -20.47 3.09
CA GLN A 70 9.77 -20.31 2.47
C GLN A 70 9.66 -21.23 1.26
N ASP A 71 8.66 -22.10 1.29
CA ASP A 71 8.24 -22.93 0.17
C ASP A 71 7.17 -22.20 -0.66
N MET A 72 7.09 -22.53 -1.95
CA MET A 72 6.07 -22.06 -2.89
C MET A 72 5.41 -23.27 -3.56
N ILE A 73 4.10 -23.28 -3.70
CA ILE A 73 3.39 -24.35 -4.43
C ILE A 73 3.08 -23.85 -5.84
N LEU A 74 3.43 -24.62 -6.86
CA LEU A 74 3.08 -24.31 -8.24
C LEU A 74 1.72 -24.91 -8.59
N ALA A 75 0.88 -24.13 -9.25
CA ALA A 75 -0.39 -24.62 -9.76
C ALA A 75 -0.77 -24.00 -11.10
N ARG A 76 -1.53 -24.77 -11.87
CA ARG A 76 -2.25 -24.31 -13.05
C ARG A 76 -3.67 -23.92 -12.63
N LEU A 77 -4.11 -22.74 -13.06
CA LEU A 77 -5.45 -22.22 -12.78
C LEU A 77 -6.34 -22.34 -14.02
N SER A 78 -7.60 -22.69 -13.84
CA SER A 78 -8.60 -22.78 -14.91
C SER A 78 -9.99 -22.37 -14.43
N GLY A 79 -10.90 -22.16 -15.38
CA GLY A 79 -12.26 -21.69 -15.09
C GLY A 79 -12.39 -20.17 -15.01
N GLY A 80 -13.64 -19.69 -14.96
CA GLY A 80 -13.95 -18.27 -15.00
C GLY A 80 -13.34 -17.57 -16.23
N PRO A 81 -12.78 -16.35 -16.08
CA PRO A 81 -12.18 -15.59 -17.17
C PRO A 81 -10.72 -15.96 -17.48
N LEU A 82 -10.14 -16.92 -16.75
CA LEU A 82 -8.67 -17.15 -16.74
C LEU A 82 -8.13 -17.70 -18.06
N SER A 83 -8.96 -18.37 -18.87
CA SER A 83 -8.57 -18.84 -20.21
C SER A 83 -8.19 -17.71 -21.17
N HIS A 84 -8.69 -16.50 -20.94
CA HIS A 84 -8.45 -15.33 -21.78
C HIS A 84 -7.61 -14.26 -21.11
N THR A 85 -7.55 -14.26 -19.78
CA THR A 85 -6.90 -13.18 -19.00
C THR A 85 -5.58 -13.59 -18.36
N GLY A 86 -5.31 -14.90 -18.23
CA GLY A 86 -4.21 -15.39 -17.42
C GLY A 86 -4.47 -15.15 -15.92
N VAL A 87 -3.40 -15.05 -15.13
CA VAL A 87 -3.49 -14.64 -13.72
C VAL A 87 -3.71 -13.13 -13.64
N ILE A 88 -4.77 -12.70 -12.95
CA ILE A 88 -5.21 -11.30 -12.92
C ILE A 88 -4.63 -10.58 -11.69
N ALA A 89 -4.07 -9.38 -11.88
CA ALA A 89 -3.70 -8.48 -10.80
C ALA A 89 -4.92 -8.13 -9.93
N GLY A 90 -4.79 -8.29 -8.61
CA GLY A 90 -5.90 -8.25 -7.64
C GLY A 90 -6.49 -9.62 -7.27
N MET A 91 -6.04 -10.73 -7.88
CA MET A 91 -6.30 -12.09 -7.39
C MET A 91 -5.33 -12.52 -6.28
N SER A 92 -4.30 -11.72 -6.00
CA SER A 92 -3.38 -11.97 -4.89
C SER A 92 -4.15 -12.16 -3.59
N GLY A 93 -3.93 -13.29 -2.93
CA GLY A 93 -4.63 -13.68 -1.72
C GLY A 93 -5.78 -14.67 -1.92
N SER A 94 -6.13 -15.02 -3.16
CA SER A 94 -7.25 -15.96 -3.42
C SER A 94 -6.99 -17.30 -2.74
N PRO A 95 -7.84 -17.73 -1.78
CA PRO A 95 -7.61 -18.95 -1.03
C PRO A 95 -7.80 -20.18 -1.91
N VAL A 96 -6.88 -21.13 -1.77
CA VAL A 96 -6.87 -22.41 -2.49
C VAL A 96 -7.19 -23.54 -1.54
N TYR A 97 -8.19 -24.35 -1.87
CA TYR A 97 -8.63 -25.50 -1.09
C TYR A 97 -8.41 -26.80 -1.85
N VAL A 98 -7.95 -27.83 -1.16
CA VAL A 98 -7.85 -29.20 -1.67
C VAL A 98 -8.48 -30.11 -0.63
N ASP A 99 -9.41 -30.97 -1.06
CA ASP A 99 -10.21 -31.82 -0.16
C ASP A 99 -10.88 -31.05 0.99
N GLY A 100 -11.32 -29.81 0.71
CA GLY A 100 -11.95 -28.92 1.69
C GLY A 100 -11.00 -28.30 2.72
N LYS A 101 -9.69 -28.58 2.65
CA LYS A 101 -8.66 -27.99 3.52
C LYS A 101 -8.00 -26.80 2.84
N LEU A 102 -7.79 -25.70 3.56
CA LEU A 102 -7.08 -24.53 3.03
C LEU A 102 -5.59 -24.83 2.89
N LEU A 103 -5.08 -24.72 1.67
CA LEU A 103 -3.68 -24.96 1.32
C LEU A 103 -2.85 -23.67 1.37
N GLY A 104 -3.40 -22.57 0.88
CA GLY A 104 -2.66 -21.32 0.73
C GLY A 104 -3.38 -20.26 -0.08
N ALA A 105 -2.63 -19.28 -0.55
CA ALA A 105 -3.12 -18.13 -1.30
C ALA A 105 -2.41 -18.00 -2.65
N VAL A 106 -3.15 -17.78 -3.73
CA VAL A 106 -2.56 -17.37 -5.02
C VAL A 106 -1.82 -16.05 -4.83
N ALA A 107 -0.52 -15.99 -5.14
CA ALA A 107 0.31 -14.83 -4.80
C ALA A 107 1.35 -14.45 -5.86
N PHE A 108 1.75 -15.39 -6.71
CA PHE A 108 2.79 -15.19 -7.72
C PHE A 108 2.30 -15.62 -9.10
N SER A 109 2.88 -15.05 -10.14
CA SER A 109 2.63 -15.42 -11.53
C SER A 109 3.91 -15.35 -12.36
N PHE A 110 3.83 -15.83 -13.59
CA PHE A 110 4.88 -15.68 -14.59
C PHE A 110 4.42 -14.66 -15.62
N PRO A 111 5.08 -13.49 -15.72
CA PRO A 111 4.77 -12.50 -16.75
C PRO A 111 4.86 -13.12 -18.15
N PHE A 112 3.93 -12.78 -19.03
CA PHE A 112 3.85 -13.29 -20.42
C PHE A 112 3.66 -14.82 -20.57
N ALA A 113 3.36 -15.55 -19.50
CA ALA A 113 3.00 -16.96 -19.63
C ALA A 113 1.71 -17.11 -20.46
N THR A 114 1.74 -18.04 -21.42
CA THR A 114 0.59 -18.37 -22.27
C THR A 114 -0.46 -19.22 -21.56
N GLU A 115 -0.11 -19.75 -20.37
CA GLU A 115 -0.98 -20.55 -19.53
C GLU A 115 -1.10 -19.88 -18.14
N PRO A 116 -2.27 -19.94 -17.47
CA PRO A 116 -2.45 -19.35 -16.15
C PRO A 116 -1.74 -20.17 -15.05
N ILE A 117 -0.41 -20.06 -14.99
CA ILE A 117 0.41 -20.70 -13.95
C ILE A 117 0.66 -19.69 -12.84
N ALA A 118 0.39 -20.11 -11.60
CA ALA A 118 0.54 -19.31 -10.41
C ALA A 118 1.39 -20.01 -9.34
N GLY A 119 2.03 -19.19 -8.51
CA GLY A 119 2.59 -19.61 -7.24
C GLY A 119 1.59 -19.36 -6.11
N ILE A 120 1.37 -20.39 -5.29
CA ILE A 120 0.52 -20.39 -4.10
C ILE A 120 1.41 -20.31 -2.86
N GLN A 121 1.24 -19.23 -2.10
CA GLN A 121 1.84 -19.01 -0.80
C GLN A 121 1.18 -19.92 0.24
N PRO A 122 1.92 -20.85 0.89
CA PRO A 122 1.33 -21.77 1.86
C PRO A 122 0.73 -21.06 3.08
N ILE A 123 -0.45 -21.51 3.51
CA ILE A 123 -1.20 -20.87 4.60
C ILE A 123 -0.43 -20.87 5.92
N GLN A 124 0.34 -21.93 6.22
CA GLN A 124 1.13 -22.04 7.45
C GLN A 124 2.15 -20.92 7.58
N GLN A 125 2.67 -20.42 6.45
CA GLN A 125 3.64 -19.32 6.43
C GLN A 125 2.97 -17.95 6.62
N MET A 126 1.64 -17.86 6.53
CA MET A 126 0.85 -16.65 6.74
C MET A 126 0.28 -16.54 8.16
N LEU A 127 -0.07 -17.68 8.80
CA LEU A 127 -0.78 -17.65 10.09
C LEU A 127 0.00 -17.03 11.25
N SER A 128 1.34 -16.98 11.16
CA SER A 128 2.18 -16.35 12.18
C SER A 128 2.26 -14.82 12.10
N LEU A 129 1.70 -14.20 11.05
CA LEU A 129 1.90 -12.77 10.78
C LEU A 129 1.46 -11.87 11.94
N LEU A 130 0.30 -12.15 12.56
CA LEU A 130 -0.19 -11.38 13.70
C LEU A 130 0.48 -11.77 15.03
N ASP A 131 1.12 -12.94 15.09
CA ASP A 131 1.88 -13.39 16.27
C ASP A 131 3.31 -12.82 16.28
N GLN A 132 3.80 -12.36 15.13
CA GLN A 132 5.04 -11.60 15.02
C GLN A 132 4.86 -10.27 15.75
N LYS A 133 5.26 -10.25 17.02
CA LYS A 133 5.36 -9.03 17.84
C LYS A 133 6.38 -8.07 17.24
N GLY A 134 5.97 -7.31 16.24
CA GLY A 134 6.54 -6.00 15.97
C GLY A 134 5.69 -5.01 16.75
N SER A 135 6.27 -4.41 17.77
CA SER A 135 5.60 -3.36 18.52
C SER A 135 5.16 -2.25 17.56
N LEU A 136 3.87 -1.94 17.56
CA LEU A 136 3.30 -0.71 17.00
C LEU A 136 3.75 0.52 17.84
N GLY A 137 4.97 0.52 18.35
CA GLY A 137 5.40 1.43 19.41
C GLY A 137 6.78 1.22 20.01
N THR A 138 7.64 0.35 19.48
CA THR A 138 9.09 0.58 19.68
C THR A 138 9.50 1.48 18.53
N PRO A 139 9.92 2.73 18.81
CA PRO A 139 10.60 3.53 17.80
C PRO A 139 11.64 2.62 17.15
N PRO A 140 11.81 2.64 15.82
CA PRO A 140 12.92 1.94 15.21
C PRO A 140 14.15 2.25 16.05
N GLN A 141 14.75 1.23 16.69
CA GLN A 141 16.03 1.39 17.38
C GLN A 141 16.88 2.18 16.43
N ARG A 142 17.33 3.38 16.86
CA ARG A 142 18.04 4.36 16.04
C ARG A 142 18.79 3.59 14.97
N ALA A 143 18.36 3.71 13.70
CA ALA A 143 19.22 3.22 12.64
C ALA A 143 20.54 3.92 12.90
N SER A 144 21.55 3.16 13.35
CA SER A 144 22.83 3.69 13.83
C SER A 144 23.67 4.25 12.69
N SER A 145 23.01 4.69 11.62
CA SER A 145 23.53 5.25 10.38
C SER A 145 22.77 6.49 9.90
N GLY A 146 21.71 6.93 10.59
CA GLY A 146 21.02 8.18 10.28
C GLY A 146 21.17 9.14 11.45
N GLY A 147 22.30 9.84 11.54
CA GLY A 147 22.41 10.98 12.46
C GLY A 147 21.32 12.00 12.17
N PHE A 148 21.05 12.91 13.12
CA PHE A 148 20.34 14.15 12.81
C PHE A 148 20.88 14.71 11.49
N PRO A 149 20.03 15.23 10.59
CA PRO A 149 20.52 15.95 9.44
C PRO A 149 21.57 16.94 9.94
N ALA A 150 22.81 16.83 9.45
CA ALA A 150 23.89 17.75 9.86
C ALA A 150 23.56 19.21 9.51
N GLU A 151 22.55 19.38 8.67
CA GLU A 151 22.04 20.64 8.15
C GLU A 151 20.81 21.12 8.93
N SER A 152 20.67 22.43 9.07
CA SER A 152 19.44 23.05 9.61
C SER A 152 18.23 22.74 8.70
N PRO A 153 16.99 22.81 9.22
CA PRO A 153 15.78 22.61 8.41
C PRO A 153 15.77 23.48 7.14
N THR A 154 16.18 24.75 7.27
CA THR A 154 16.26 25.69 6.15
C THR A 154 17.30 25.27 5.11
N ALA A 155 18.48 24.83 5.54
CA ALA A 155 19.53 24.35 4.64
C ALA A 155 19.07 23.08 3.90
N PHE A 156 18.39 22.16 4.61
CA PHE A 156 17.82 20.96 4.00
C PHE A 156 16.82 21.33 2.88
N VAL A 157 15.84 22.20 3.16
CA VAL A 157 14.85 22.65 2.16
C VAL A 157 15.54 23.30 0.97
N TYR A 158 16.48 24.21 1.21
CA TYR A 158 17.23 24.88 0.13
C TYR A 158 18.03 23.89 -0.72
N SER A 159 18.59 22.84 -0.12
CA SER A 159 19.30 21.78 -0.85
C SER A 159 18.38 21.01 -1.80
N GLN A 160 17.11 20.78 -1.44
CA GLN A 160 16.14 20.11 -2.30
C GLN A 160 15.83 20.95 -3.53
N PHE A 161 15.66 22.26 -3.37
CA PHE A 161 15.45 23.17 -4.49
C PHE A 161 16.64 23.20 -5.43
N ARG A 162 17.86 23.32 -4.91
CA ARG A 162 19.07 23.28 -5.76
C ARG A 162 19.18 21.98 -6.56
N LYS A 163 18.81 20.84 -5.96
CA LYS A 163 18.79 19.55 -6.66
C LYS A 163 17.74 19.53 -7.76
N LEU A 164 16.54 20.04 -7.49
CA LEU A 164 15.46 20.12 -8.48
C LEU A 164 15.83 21.05 -9.65
N GLU A 165 16.42 22.21 -9.37
CA GLU A 165 16.97 23.14 -10.37
C GLU A 165 18.09 22.50 -11.20
N ALA A 166 18.93 21.67 -10.58
CA ALA A 166 19.96 20.88 -11.26
C ALA A 166 19.39 19.69 -12.08
N GLY A 167 18.06 19.52 -12.13
CA GLY A 167 17.40 18.48 -12.92
C GLY A 167 17.21 17.15 -12.20
N THR A 168 17.39 17.10 -10.88
CA THR A 168 17.13 15.88 -10.09
C THR A 168 15.63 15.57 -10.14
N PRO A 169 15.21 14.37 -10.58
CA PRO A 169 13.81 14.00 -10.62
C PRO A 169 13.13 14.04 -9.25
N LEU A 170 11.86 14.46 -9.22
CA LEU A 170 11.09 14.65 -7.98
C LEU A 170 11.07 13.42 -7.07
N TYR A 171 10.86 12.23 -7.64
CA TYR A 171 10.84 10.98 -6.87
C TYR A 171 12.17 10.68 -6.15
N GLN A 172 13.30 11.17 -6.67
CA GLN A 172 14.61 10.99 -6.04
C GLN A 172 14.84 11.89 -4.83
N LEU A 173 14.09 13.00 -4.73
CA LEU A 173 14.10 13.89 -3.58
C LEU A 173 13.25 13.32 -2.44
N MET A 174 12.18 12.61 -2.79
CA MET A 174 11.22 12.04 -1.83
C MET A 174 11.60 10.66 -1.31
N LEU A 175 12.51 9.96 -1.98
CA LEU A 175 12.90 8.60 -1.62
C LEU A 175 14.35 8.52 -1.11
N PRO A 176 14.62 7.71 -0.07
CA PRO A 176 15.99 7.44 0.34
C PRO A 176 16.82 6.84 -0.80
N GLN A 177 18.06 7.30 -0.98
CA GLN A 177 18.96 6.81 -2.03
C GLN A 177 19.21 5.29 -1.94
N SER A 178 19.24 4.74 -0.73
CA SER A 178 19.34 3.28 -0.51
C SER A 178 18.14 2.52 -1.08
N LEU A 179 16.93 3.07 -1.00
CA LEU A 179 15.73 2.46 -1.57
C LEU A 179 15.79 2.46 -3.11
N LEU A 180 16.27 3.56 -3.69
CA LEU A 180 16.42 3.69 -5.14
C LEU A 180 17.50 2.76 -5.70
N ALA A 181 18.61 2.62 -4.99
CA ALA A 181 19.73 1.77 -5.40
C ALA A 181 19.43 0.27 -5.28
N SER A 182 18.62 -0.13 -4.29
CA SER A 182 18.24 -1.52 -4.05
C SER A 182 16.75 -1.65 -3.76
N SER A 183 15.90 -1.42 -4.77
CA SER A 183 14.45 -1.59 -4.61
C SER A 183 14.15 -3.06 -4.25
N PRO A 184 13.64 -3.35 -3.03
CA PRO A 184 13.27 -4.71 -2.64
C PRO A 184 12.02 -5.19 -3.38
N PHE A 185 11.36 -4.29 -4.11
CA PHE A 185 10.15 -4.56 -4.89
C PHE A 185 10.46 -5.04 -6.31
N GLY A 186 11.70 -4.81 -6.78
CA GLY A 186 12.23 -5.22 -8.07
C GLY A 186 11.77 -4.31 -9.22
N THR A 187 12.68 -3.86 -10.09
CA THR A 187 12.37 -2.92 -11.18
C THR A 187 12.37 -3.53 -12.58
N ALA A 188 12.57 -4.84 -12.71
CA ALA A 188 12.28 -5.57 -13.95
C ALA A 188 12.18 -7.07 -13.65
N ALA A 189 11.02 -7.66 -13.94
CA ALA A 189 10.90 -9.11 -13.97
C ALA A 189 11.66 -9.62 -15.21
N SER A 190 12.58 -10.57 -15.05
CA SER A 190 12.97 -11.39 -16.18
C SER A 190 11.72 -12.14 -16.66
N PRO A 191 11.42 -12.24 -17.97
CA PRO A 191 10.27 -12.98 -18.47
C PRO A 191 10.23 -14.44 -17.99
N ALA A 192 11.39 -15.00 -17.65
CA ALA A 192 11.54 -16.36 -17.15
C ALA A 192 11.46 -16.48 -15.62
N SER A 193 11.35 -15.37 -14.88
CA SER A 193 11.29 -15.39 -13.42
C SER A 193 9.85 -15.30 -12.90
N MET A 194 9.53 -16.12 -11.90
CA MET A 194 8.30 -15.98 -11.15
C MET A 194 8.36 -14.70 -10.34
N THR A 195 7.32 -13.87 -10.43
CA THR A 195 7.20 -12.63 -9.67
C THR A 195 5.89 -12.58 -8.91
N ARG A 196 5.82 -11.70 -7.91
CA ARG A 196 4.56 -11.42 -7.22
C ARG A 196 3.53 -10.93 -8.23
N ILE A 197 2.29 -11.34 -8.06
CA ILE A 197 1.18 -10.75 -8.79
C ILE A 197 1.20 -9.25 -8.49
N GLN A 198 1.20 -8.42 -9.53
CA GLN A 198 1.21 -6.97 -9.35
C GLN A 198 -0.02 -6.55 -8.53
N THR A 199 0.21 -5.78 -7.47
CA THR A 199 -0.89 -5.15 -6.73
C THR A 199 -1.37 -3.95 -7.53
N PRO A 200 -2.59 -3.97 -8.09
CA PRO A 200 -3.11 -2.81 -8.78
C PRO A 200 -3.36 -1.69 -7.76
N LEU A 201 -2.81 -0.51 -8.05
CA LEU A 201 -3.04 0.68 -7.26
C LEU A 201 -4.03 1.58 -8.00
N PHE A 202 -5.26 1.65 -7.51
CA PHE A 202 -6.25 2.56 -8.08
C PHE A 202 -6.05 3.95 -7.51
N VAL A 203 -5.85 4.89 -8.42
CA VAL A 203 -5.75 6.31 -8.12
C VAL A 203 -6.95 7.01 -8.75
N SER A 204 -7.83 7.56 -7.93
CA SER A 204 -8.94 8.39 -8.39
C SER A 204 -8.78 9.83 -7.89
N GLY A 205 -9.37 10.79 -8.63
CA GLY A 205 -9.23 12.23 -8.34
C GLY A 205 -7.88 12.85 -8.74
N ALA A 206 -7.00 12.07 -9.38
CA ALA A 206 -5.70 12.56 -9.84
C ALA A 206 -5.74 13.17 -11.25
N SER A 207 -4.98 14.25 -11.44
CA SER A 207 -4.66 14.82 -12.74
C SER A 207 -3.69 13.90 -13.50
N GLU A 208 -3.76 13.94 -14.83
CA GLU A 208 -2.84 13.18 -15.68
C GLU A 208 -1.38 13.57 -15.42
N ALA A 209 -1.13 14.87 -15.21
CA ALA A 209 0.20 15.39 -14.89
C ALA A 209 0.76 14.78 -13.59
N ALA A 210 -0.07 14.64 -12.55
CA ALA A 210 0.34 14.03 -11.29
C ALA A 210 0.66 12.54 -11.45
N LEU A 211 -0.18 11.79 -12.17
CA LEU A 211 0.06 10.37 -12.43
C LEU A 211 1.37 10.14 -13.22
N GLN A 212 1.62 10.95 -14.25
CA GLN A 212 2.85 10.85 -15.04
C GLN A 212 4.08 11.21 -14.21
N GLN A 213 4.02 12.29 -13.43
CA GLN A 213 5.13 12.75 -12.60
C GLN A 213 5.53 11.72 -11.53
N PHE A 214 4.57 10.99 -10.98
CA PHE A 214 4.79 10.01 -9.90
C PHE A 214 4.87 8.55 -10.39
N ALA A 215 4.72 8.27 -11.68
CA ALA A 215 4.89 6.93 -12.24
C ALA A 215 6.20 6.22 -11.81
N PRO A 216 7.38 6.90 -11.78
CA PRO A 216 8.61 6.28 -11.29
C PRO A 216 8.55 5.96 -9.80
N PHE A 217 7.91 6.80 -8.98
CA PHE A 217 7.74 6.56 -7.55
C PHE A 217 6.95 5.28 -7.30
N PHE A 218 5.80 5.11 -7.97
CA PHE A 218 5.00 3.89 -7.86
C PHE A 218 5.78 2.63 -8.27
N SER A 219 6.55 2.75 -9.34
CA SER A 219 7.37 1.67 -9.88
C SER A 219 8.43 1.20 -8.88
N VAL A 220 9.03 2.11 -8.09
CA VAL A 220 9.99 1.75 -7.03
C VAL A 220 9.37 0.82 -5.99
N PHE A 221 8.08 0.96 -5.71
CA PHE A 221 7.32 0.11 -4.77
C PHE A 221 6.63 -1.09 -5.42
N GLY A 222 6.82 -1.30 -6.73
CA GLY A 222 6.18 -2.39 -7.47
C GLY A 222 4.68 -2.20 -7.70
N PHE A 223 4.17 -0.96 -7.55
CA PHE A 223 2.79 -0.63 -7.88
C PHE A 223 2.62 -0.44 -9.39
N ALA A 224 1.49 -0.89 -9.91
CA ALA A 224 0.99 -0.54 -11.24
C ALA A 224 -0.14 0.49 -11.06
N PRO A 225 0.14 1.80 -11.18
CA PRO A 225 -0.89 2.81 -11.03
C PRO A 225 -1.89 2.71 -12.18
N VAL A 226 -3.16 2.58 -11.85
CA VAL A 226 -4.27 2.63 -12.80
C VAL A 226 -5.15 3.81 -12.43
N GLN A 227 -5.44 4.67 -13.40
CA GLN A 227 -6.42 5.73 -13.20
C GLN A 227 -7.79 5.08 -13.01
N GLY A 228 -8.31 5.17 -11.78
CA GLY A 228 -9.60 4.62 -11.38
C GLY A 228 -10.69 5.68 -11.39
N GLY A 229 -11.95 5.25 -11.57
CA GLY A 229 -13.11 6.11 -11.34
C GLY A 229 -13.18 6.55 -9.87
N GLY A 230 -13.64 7.78 -9.62
CA GLY A 230 -13.90 8.28 -8.27
C GLY A 230 -14.88 7.40 -7.50
N SER A 231 -14.75 7.36 -6.18
CA SER A 231 -15.67 6.63 -5.27
C SER A 231 -17.12 7.13 -5.35
N GLY A 232 -17.37 8.28 -5.97
CA GLY A 232 -18.64 9.00 -5.97
C GLY A 232 -19.80 8.41 -6.78
N SER A 233 -19.58 7.46 -7.71
CA SER A 233 -20.66 7.07 -8.66
C SER A 233 -21.01 5.58 -8.71
N ALA A 234 -20.18 4.67 -8.19
CA ALA A 234 -20.46 3.23 -8.20
C ALA A 234 -20.58 2.58 -6.81
N ALA A 235 -19.97 3.17 -5.77
CA ALA A 235 -19.95 2.62 -4.41
C ALA A 235 -21.15 3.04 -3.55
N ALA A 236 -21.77 4.19 -3.84
CA ALA A 236 -22.81 4.79 -2.99
C ALA A 236 -24.11 3.96 -2.93
N SER A 237 -24.38 3.09 -3.91
CA SER A 237 -25.58 2.25 -3.97
C SER A 237 -25.40 0.82 -3.43
N VAL A 238 -24.18 0.43 -3.04
CA VAL A 238 -23.85 -0.94 -2.57
C VAL A 238 -23.36 -0.95 -1.11
N ALA A 239 -23.63 0.13 -0.37
CA ALA A 239 -23.24 0.33 1.03
C ALA A 239 -24.04 -0.56 2.01
N GLY A 240 -23.89 -1.88 1.89
CA GLY A 240 -24.16 -2.82 2.97
C GLY A 240 -22.87 -3.17 3.72
N PRO A 241 -22.95 -3.61 5.00
CA PRO A 241 -21.80 -4.25 5.64
C PRO A 241 -21.43 -5.48 4.80
N ALA A 242 -20.30 -5.41 4.09
CA ALA A 242 -19.78 -6.57 3.40
C ALA A 242 -19.28 -7.55 4.46
N ASN A 243 -19.96 -8.69 4.58
CA ASN A 243 -19.39 -9.82 5.31
C ASN A 243 -18.08 -10.19 4.62
N ILE A 244 -16.96 -9.94 5.31
CA ILE A 244 -15.64 -10.30 4.81
C ILE A 244 -15.42 -11.79 5.06
N GLU A 245 -15.20 -12.54 4.00
CA GLU A 245 -14.95 -13.98 4.04
C GLU A 245 -13.82 -14.36 3.07
N PRO A 246 -13.25 -15.59 3.17
CA PRO A 246 -12.21 -16.04 2.25
C PRO A 246 -12.65 -15.96 0.79
N GLY A 247 -11.93 -15.18 -0.02
CA GLY A 247 -12.25 -14.88 -1.42
C GLY A 247 -12.81 -13.47 -1.65
N SER A 248 -13.22 -12.74 -0.60
CA SER A 248 -13.69 -11.36 -0.72
C SER A 248 -12.60 -10.43 -1.26
N SER A 249 -13.00 -9.44 -2.07
CA SER A 249 -12.14 -8.33 -2.50
C SER A 249 -11.86 -7.40 -1.32
N ILE A 250 -10.60 -7.01 -1.12
CA ILE A 250 -10.17 -6.15 -0.02
C ILE A 250 -9.16 -5.12 -0.48
N ASN A 251 -9.18 -3.97 0.17
CA ASN A 251 -8.41 -2.79 -0.20
C ASN A 251 -7.56 -2.30 0.97
N VAL A 252 -6.31 -1.94 0.66
CA VAL A 252 -5.39 -1.18 1.52
C VAL A 252 -5.43 0.27 1.06
N GLU A 253 -5.86 1.19 1.90
CA GLU A 253 -5.99 2.61 1.54
C GLU A 253 -4.85 3.46 2.11
N LEU A 254 -4.13 4.16 1.24
CA LEU A 254 -3.01 5.05 1.61
C LEU A 254 -3.41 6.53 1.62
N ILE A 255 -4.35 6.92 0.76
CA ILE A 255 -4.96 8.25 0.71
C ILE A 255 -6.48 8.05 0.57
N ARG A 256 -7.27 8.80 1.34
CA ARG A 256 -8.73 8.84 1.28
C ARG A 256 -9.19 10.29 1.16
N GLY A 257 -10.37 10.55 0.59
CA GLY A 257 -10.93 11.89 0.41
C GLY A 257 -11.12 12.26 -1.07
N ASP A 258 -10.81 13.51 -1.43
CA ASP A 258 -10.92 14.00 -2.83
C ASP A 258 -10.01 13.23 -3.81
N ILE A 259 -8.96 12.60 -3.30
CA ILE A 259 -8.13 11.60 -3.98
C ILE A 259 -8.24 10.31 -3.18
N SER A 260 -8.33 9.18 -3.88
CA SER A 260 -8.21 7.87 -3.26
C SER A 260 -7.02 7.12 -3.86
N TRP A 261 -6.15 6.59 -3.01
CA TRP A 261 -5.10 5.64 -3.35
C TRP A 261 -5.38 4.32 -2.66
N SER A 262 -5.74 3.31 -3.46
CA SER A 262 -6.21 2.04 -2.94
C SER A 262 -5.57 0.87 -3.66
N ALA A 263 -4.81 0.07 -2.91
CA ALA A 263 -4.22 -1.17 -3.39
C ALA A 263 -5.20 -2.33 -3.16
N ASN A 264 -5.50 -3.11 -4.19
CA ASN A 264 -6.51 -4.17 -4.10
C ASN A 264 -5.91 -5.58 -4.16
N GLY A 265 -6.55 -6.49 -3.44
CA GLY A 265 -6.32 -7.92 -3.55
C GLY A 265 -7.49 -8.70 -2.93
N THR A 266 -7.20 -9.89 -2.44
CA THR A 266 -8.21 -10.86 -1.99
C THR A 266 -7.91 -11.35 -0.57
N VAL A 267 -8.96 -11.57 0.21
CA VAL A 267 -8.87 -12.18 1.55
C VAL A 267 -8.59 -13.67 1.42
N THR A 268 -7.52 -14.14 2.04
CA THR A 268 -7.16 -15.56 2.08
C THR A 268 -7.87 -16.29 3.21
N TYR A 269 -7.86 -15.74 4.41
CA TYR A 269 -8.35 -16.45 5.58
C TYR A 269 -8.90 -15.50 6.63
N VAL A 270 -9.95 -15.95 7.29
CA VAL A 270 -10.63 -15.25 8.39
C VAL A 270 -10.68 -16.19 9.60
N ASP A 271 -10.10 -15.76 10.71
CA ASP A 271 -10.11 -16.48 11.99
C ASP A 271 -10.65 -15.57 13.10
N GLY A 272 -11.94 -15.69 13.39
CA GLY A 272 -12.65 -14.73 14.22
C GLY A 272 -12.61 -13.34 13.60
N ASN A 273 -11.89 -12.40 14.24
CA ASN A 273 -11.67 -11.05 13.72
C ASN A 273 -10.33 -10.88 12.99
N LYS A 274 -9.46 -11.90 12.98
CA LYS A 274 -8.16 -11.86 12.31
C LYS A 274 -8.33 -12.11 10.81
N ILE A 275 -7.72 -11.27 9.99
CA ILE A 275 -7.74 -11.36 8.52
C ILE A 275 -6.33 -11.53 7.99
N TYR A 276 -6.18 -12.41 7.00
CA TYR A 276 -4.96 -12.61 6.22
C TYR A 276 -5.30 -12.43 4.73
N ALA A 277 -4.47 -11.68 4.00
CA ALA A 277 -4.72 -11.35 2.60
C ALA A 277 -3.42 -11.29 1.76
N PHE A 278 -3.59 -11.19 0.44
CA PHE A 278 -2.58 -11.05 -0.61
C PHE A 278 -1.63 -12.25 -0.83
N GLY A 279 -1.21 -12.94 0.23
CA GLY A 279 -0.20 -14.00 0.13
C GLY A 279 1.20 -13.50 -0.28
N HIS A 280 1.40 -12.19 -0.31
CA HIS A 280 2.67 -11.52 -0.49
C HIS A 280 2.59 -10.10 0.13
N PRO A 281 3.71 -9.39 0.30
CA PRO A 281 3.69 -8.04 0.88
C PRO A 281 2.97 -7.06 -0.03
N ASN A 282 2.41 -6.02 0.56
CA ASN A 282 2.02 -4.82 -0.18
C ASN A 282 3.25 -3.92 -0.39
N LEU A 283 3.87 -3.51 0.72
CA LEU A 283 5.06 -2.64 0.79
C LEU A 283 6.17 -3.27 1.66
N THR A 284 5.98 -4.45 2.24
CA THR A 284 6.93 -5.01 3.22
C THR A 284 7.23 -4.01 4.35
N ALA A 285 6.24 -3.20 4.73
CA ALA A 285 6.43 -2.08 5.65
C ALA A 285 6.78 -2.52 7.08
N GLY A 286 6.63 -3.81 7.40
CA GLY A 286 6.72 -4.26 8.77
C GLY A 286 5.39 -4.02 9.50
N PRO A 287 5.43 -3.71 10.81
CA PRO A 287 4.24 -3.23 11.52
C PRO A 287 3.70 -1.99 10.80
N THR A 288 2.42 -1.98 10.51
CA THR A 288 1.75 -0.90 9.79
C THR A 288 0.44 -0.56 10.47
N ASP A 289 -0.16 0.58 10.15
CA ASP A 289 -1.50 0.95 10.60
C ASP A 289 -2.22 1.67 9.46
N VAL A 290 -2.90 0.91 8.61
CA VAL A 290 -3.62 1.43 7.43
C VAL A 290 -5.04 0.89 7.35
N PRO A 291 -6.02 1.67 6.88
CA PRO A 291 -7.41 1.23 6.75
C PRO A 291 -7.54 0.00 5.85
N MET A 292 -8.40 -0.91 6.30
CA MET A 292 -8.85 -2.08 5.54
C MET A 292 -10.30 -1.83 5.12
N SER A 293 -10.52 -1.75 3.81
CA SER A 293 -11.85 -1.54 3.24
C SER A 293 -12.28 -2.72 2.41
N ALA A 294 -13.58 -3.02 2.44
CA ALA A 294 -14.18 -3.97 1.50
C ALA A 294 -13.99 -3.46 0.07
N GLY A 295 -13.80 -4.35 -0.89
CA GLY A 295 -13.62 -4.00 -2.30
C GLY A 295 -14.85 -4.32 -3.14
N TYR A 296 -15.16 -3.44 -4.11
CA TYR A 296 -16.12 -3.71 -5.18
C TYR A 296 -15.39 -3.78 -6.52
N VAL A 297 -15.50 -4.91 -7.21
CA VAL A 297 -14.89 -5.08 -8.54
C VAL A 297 -15.87 -4.58 -9.60
N ILE A 298 -15.56 -3.45 -10.23
CA ILE A 298 -16.38 -2.86 -11.30
C ILE A 298 -16.34 -3.77 -12.53
N SER A 299 -15.15 -4.13 -12.98
CA SER A 299 -14.94 -4.97 -14.15
C SER A 299 -13.53 -5.58 -14.16
N LEU A 300 -13.30 -6.52 -15.06
CA LEU A 300 -11.97 -7.05 -15.37
C LEU A 300 -11.48 -6.41 -16.66
N LEU A 301 -10.20 -6.02 -16.67
CA LEU A 301 -9.53 -5.42 -17.82
C LEU A 301 -8.49 -6.41 -18.34
N PRO A 302 -8.82 -7.20 -19.38
CA PRO A 302 -7.84 -8.04 -20.06
C PRO A 302 -6.76 -7.16 -20.70
N ASN A 303 -5.50 -7.54 -20.51
CA ASN A 303 -4.37 -6.76 -21.01
C ASN A 303 -3.21 -7.70 -21.37
N LEU A 304 -2.55 -7.41 -22.50
CA LEU A 304 -1.46 -8.25 -23.04
C LEU A 304 -0.21 -8.26 -22.15
N GLN A 305 0.03 -7.18 -21.40
CA GLN A 305 1.12 -7.10 -20.44
C GLN A 305 0.70 -7.73 -19.11
N ASN A 306 -0.36 -7.25 -18.48
CA ASN A 306 -0.92 -7.80 -17.23
C ASN A 306 -2.41 -7.44 -17.09
N SER A 307 -3.30 -8.44 -17.15
CA SER A 307 -4.73 -8.24 -16.85
C SER A 307 -4.93 -7.83 -15.38
N PHE A 308 -5.92 -6.97 -15.09
CA PHE A 308 -6.20 -6.50 -13.72
C PHE A 308 -7.70 -6.37 -13.44
N LYS A 309 -8.07 -6.46 -12.16
CA LYS A 309 -9.41 -6.06 -11.68
C LYS A 309 -9.47 -4.54 -11.64
N LEU A 310 -10.56 -3.90 -12.08
CA LEU A 310 -10.85 -2.51 -11.73
C LEU A 310 -11.70 -2.51 -10.47
N ALA A 311 -11.10 -2.22 -9.32
CA ALA A 311 -11.79 -2.24 -8.05
C ALA A 311 -11.82 -0.86 -7.39
N VAL A 312 -12.88 -0.58 -6.64
CA VAL A 312 -13.00 0.61 -5.79
C VAL A 312 -13.24 0.20 -4.34
N PRO A 313 -12.70 0.95 -3.36
CA PRO A 313 -13.00 0.70 -1.96
C PRO A 313 -14.48 1.01 -1.66
N LEU A 314 -15.07 0.22 -0.78
CA LEU A 314 -16.36 0.44 -0.13
C LEU A 314 -16.13 0.97 1.29
N ASN A 315 -16.88 0.47 2.27
CA ASN A 315 -16.75 0.85 3.67
C ASN A 315 -15.46 0.27 4.29
N VAL A 316 -14.88 1.04 5.22
CA VAL A 316 -13.82 0.57 6.10
C VAL A 316 -14.40 -0.51 7.02
N VAL A 317 -13.77 -1.67 7.02
CA VAL A 317 -14.18 -2.85 7.81
C VAL A 317 -13.16 -3.21 8.90
N GLY A 318 -11.99 -2.58 8.91
CA GLY A 318 -10.96 -2.80 9.91
C GLY A 318 -9.67 -2.04 9.59
N ALA A 319 -8.55 -2.57 10.06
CA ALA A 319 -7.21 -2.06 9.74
C ALA A 319 -6.24 -3.22 9.52
N PHE A 320 -5.23 -3.02 8.67
CA PHE A 320 -4.07 -3.89 8.56
C PHE A 320 -3.01 -3.46 9.59
N GLN A 321 -2.45 -4.43 10.32
CA GLN A 321 -1.41 -4.19 11.33
C GLN A 321 -0.03 -4.74 10.92
N GLN A 322 0.02 -5.61 9.92
CA GLN A 322 1.24 -6.30 9.52
C GLN A 322 1.33 -6.40 8.01
N ASP A 323 2.49 -6.05 7.48
CA ASP A 323 2.88 -6.22 6.07
C ASP A 323 4.26 -6.89 6.02
N ARG A 324 4.32 -8.13 5.54
CA ARG A 324 5.51 -9.01 5.61
C ARG A 324 5.66 -9.80 4.33
N SER A 325 6.82 -10.48 4.21
CA SER A 325 7.21 -11.32 3.06
C SER A 325 6.13 -12.29 2.57
N THR A 326 5.28 -12.82 3.45
CA THR A 326 4.30 -13.88 3.12
C THR A 326 2.87 -13.38 3.04
N GLY A 327 2.61 -12.08 3.23
CA GLY A 327 1.26 -11.54 3.21
C GLY A 327 1.07 -10.30 4.06
N ILE A 328 -0.17 -9.80 4.03
CA ILE A 328 -0.65 -8.76 4.94
C ILE A 328 -1.68 -9.35 5.91
N ALA A 329 -1.69 -8.84 7.13
CA ALA A 329 -2.64 -9.29 8.15
C ALA A 329 -3.16 -8.13 8.99
N GLY A 330 -4.39 -8.28 9.46
CA GLY A 330 -5.12 -7.23 10.15
C GLY A 330 -6.27 -7.76 11.00
N THR A 331 -7.03 -6.83 11.55
CA THR A 331 -8.15 -7.11 12.45
C THR A 331 -9.39 -6.37 11.99
N LEU A 332 -10.50 -7.10 11.82
CA LEU A 332 -11.82 -6.51 11.56
C LEU A 332 -12.27 -5.66 12.76
N GLY A 333 -12.89 -4.52 12.47
CA GLY A 333 -13.35 -3.54 13.45
C GLY A 333 -12.25 -2.69 14.09
N ALA A 334 -10.97 -2.97 13.83
CA ALA A 334 -9.89 -2.09 14.26
C ALA A 334 -9.90 -0.79 13.44
N THR A 335 -9.60 0.34 14.10
CA THR A 335 -9.47 1.64 13.46
C THR A 335 -8.00 1.96 13.21
N SER A 336 -7.70 2.61 12.09
CA SER A 336 -6.37 3.12 11.77
C SER A 336 -6.30 4.64 11.94
N LYS A 337 -5.15 5.14 12.40
CA LYS A 337 -4.90 6.58 12.51
C LYS A 337 -4.37 7.13 11.19
N MET A 338 -5.21 7.90 10.52
CA MET A 338 -4.83 8.69 9.35
C MET A 338 -4.58 10.14 9.75
N ILE A 339 -3.71 10.84 9.01
CA ILE A 339 -3.44 12.26 9.19
C ILE A 339 -4.42 13.04 8.31
N PRO A 340 -5.33 13.85 8.89
CA PRO A 340 -6.17 14.75 8.12
C PRO A 340 -5.32 15.82 7.44
N VAL A 341 -5.59 16.08 6.16
CA VAL A 341 -4.92 17.10 5.36
C VAL A 341 -5.96 17.95 4.64
N SER A 342 -5.91 19.27 4.82
CA SER A 342 -6.72 20.22 4.06
C SER A 342 -5.83 21.06 3.14
N VAL A 343 -6.20 21.16 1.86
CA VAL A 343 -5.50 21.97 0.87
C VAL A 343 -6.48 22.91 0.19
N SER A 344 -6.23 24.21 0.30
CA SER A 344 -6.99 25.25 -0.40
C SER A 344 -6.14 25.86 -1.50
N VAL A 345 -6.60 25.83 -2.75
CA VAL A 345 -5.95 26.45 -3.90
C VAL A 345 -6.78 27.63 -4.38
N LYS A 346 -6.26 28.85 -4.20
CA LYS A 346 -6.77 30.07 -4.81
C LYS A 346 -6.15 30.20 -6.20
N SER A 347 -6.94 29.96 -7.22
CA SER A 347 -6.47 29.85 -8.60
C SER A 347 -6.21 31.20 -9.25
N SER A 348 -5.46 31.20 -10.35
CA SER A 348 -5.27 32.39 -11.18
C SER A 348 -6.59 32.90 -11.81
N LEU A 349 -7.58 32.01 -11.93
CA LEU A 349 -8.92 32.28 -12.45
C LEU A 349 -9.86 32.88 -11.39
N ASN A 350 -9.34 33.27 -10.22
CA ASN A 350 -10.09 33.81 -9.09
C ASN A 350 -11.15 32.83 -8.54
N THR A 351 -10.89 31.53 -8.65
CA THR A 351 -11.67 30.47 -7.99
C THR A 351 -10.92 29.95 -6.78
N THR A 352 -11.63 29.43 -5.78
CA THR A 352 -11.02 28.77 -4.63
C THR A 352 -11.48 27.33 -4.58
N ASN A 353 -10.57 26.40 -4.82
CA ASN A 353 -10.83 24.97 -4.70
C ASN A 353 -10.32 24.49 -3.34
N ARG A 354 -11.18 23.82 -2.58
CA ARG A 354 -10.82 23.23 -1.28
C ARG A 354 -10.90 21.72 -1.38
N TYR A 355 -9.84 21.08 -0.92
CA TYR A 355 -9.69 19.63 -0.94
C TYR A 355 -9.40 19.12 0.48
N ASN A 356 -9.95 17.96 0.81
CA ASN A 356 -9.80 17.30 2.09
C ASN A 356 -9.35 15.85 1.87
N PHE A 357 -8.34 15.45 2.63
CA PHE A 357 -7.74 14.14 2.53
C PHE A 357 -7.48 13.55 3.92
N GLU A 358 -7.36 12.23 3.96
CA GLU A 358 -6.76 11.50 5.06
C GLU A 358 -5.58 10.70 4.50
N VAL A 359 -4.39 10.84 5.09
CA VAL A 359 -3.14 10.26 4.60
C VAL A 359 -2.60 9.24 5.60
N ALA A 360 -2.08 8.11 5.11
CA ALA A 360 -1.46 7.10 5.96
C ALA A 360 -0.33 7.70 6.80
N SER A 361 -0.35 7.41 8.11
CA SER A 361 0.66 7.85 9.08
C SER A 361 1.82 6.87 9.09
N ASP A 362 2.84 7.12 8.28
CA ASP A 362 4.06 6.32 8.20
C ASP A 362 5.27 7.22 7.95
N ARG A 363 6.37 6.93 8.64
CA ARG A 363 7.60 7.75 8.59
C ARG A 363 8.20 7.91 7.20
N PHE A 364 7.96 6.96 6.29
CA PHE A 364 8.49 6.98 4.93
C PHE A 364 7.44 7.35 3.88
N LEU A 365 6.17 7.01 4.10
CA LEU A 365 5.11 7.23 3.11
C LEU A 365 4.41 8.59 3.28
N THR A 366 4.27 9.14 4.48
CA THR A 366 3.45 10.35 4.67
C THR A 366 3.95 11.54 3.82
N ALA A 367 5.26 11.78 3.79
CA ALA A 367 5.82 12.88 2.99
C ALA A 367 5.58 12.73 1.48
N PRO A 368 5.92 11.61 0.81
CA PRO A 368 5.62 11.47 -0.62
C PRO A 368 4.13 11.46 -0.95
N LEU A 369 3.28 10.92 -0.06
CA LEU A 369 1.82 10.99 -0.23
C LEU A 369 1.31 12.44 -0.21
N LEU A 370 1.80 13.25 0.74
CA LEU A 370 1.48 14.69 0.78
C LEU A 370 2.02 15.41 -0.45
N ASN A 371 3.22 15.05 -0.94
CA ASN A 371 3.80 15.68 -2.13
C ASN A 371 2.95 15.43 -3.36
N PHE A 372 2.43 14.22 -3.52
CA PHE A 372 1.46 13.89 -4.57
C PHE A 372 0.20 14.73 -4.44
N ILE A 373 -0.40 14.82 -3.24
CA ILE A 373 -1.62 15.60 -2.99
C ILE A 373 -1.43 17.08 -3.39
N VAL A 374 -0.36 17.70 -2.93
CA VAL A 374 -0.09 19.12 -3.21
C VAL A 374 0.17 19.35 -4.70
N PHE A 375 1.01 18.50 -5.32
CA PHE A 375 1.26 18.58 -6.76
C PHE A 375 -0.02 18.40 -7.58
N ASN A 376 -0.86 17.46 -7.18
CA ASN A 376 -2.15 17.19 -7.82
C ASN A 376 -3.11 18.38 -7.68
N ALA A 377 -3.26 18.94 -6.48
CA ALA A 377 -4.16 20.07 -6.23
C ALA A 377 -3.80 21.30 -7.08
N ILE A 378 -2.50 21.58 -7.23
CA ILE A 378 -2.01 22.67 -8.08
C ILE A 378 -2.30 22.35 -9.55
N THR A 379 -1.86 21.20 -10.06
CA THR A 379 -2.01 20.84 -11.50
C THR A 379 -3.45 20.58 -11.93
N ALA A 380 -4.35 20.28 -11.00
CA ALA A 380 -5.78 20.17 -11.26
C ALA A 380 -6.47 21.54 -11.36
N SER A 381 -5.92 22.58 -10.72
CA SER A 381 -6.51 23.93 -10.69
C SER A 381 -5.85 24.90 -11.66
N GLU A 382 -4.56 24.69 -11.96
CA GLU A 382 -3.71 25.62 -12.70
C GLU A 382 -3.20 25.04 -14.02
N ARG A 383 -2.84 25.93 -14.94
CA ARG A 383 -2.13 25.56 -16.18
C ARG A 383 -0.71 25.10 -15.88
N ALA A 384 -0.21 24.16 -16.69
CA ALA A 384 1.13 23.60 -16.52
C ALA A 384 2.26 24.46 -17.12
N LEU A 385 1.95 25.33 -18.08
CA LEU A 385 2.94 26.11 -18.84
C LEU A 385 2.64 27.61 -18.78
N GLY A 386 3.72 28.40 -18.72
CA GLY A 386 3.67 29.85 -18.68
C GLY A 386 4.19 30.39 -17.35
N GLU A 387 4.43 31.70 -17.32
CA GLU A 387 4.84 32.39 -16.10
C GLU A 387 3.78 32.21 -15.01
N MET A 388 4.24 31.79 -13.83
CA MET A 388 3.40 31.71 -12.65
C MET A 388 4.17 32.08 -11.39
N THR A 389 3.44 32.62 -10.42
CA THR A 389 3.91 32.74 -9.04
C THR A 389 2.98 31.97 -8.12
N LEU A 390 3.54 31.09 -7.29
CA LEU A 390 2.84 30.30 -6.29
C LEU A 390 3.29 30.72 -4.89
N TYR A 391 2.34 31.20 -4.09
CA TYR A 391 2.52 31.43 -2.67
C TYR A 391 2.03 30.18 -1.93
N VAL A 392 2.91 29.57 -1.15
CA VAL A 392 2.60 28.39 -0.35
C VAL A 392 2.68 28.79 1.11
N SER A 393 1.60 28.57 1.85
CA SER A 393 1.54 28.80 3.29
C SER A 393 0.79 27.67 3.99
N GLY A 394 1.02 27.45 5.27
CA GLY A 394 0.30 26.41 6.01
C GLY A 394 0.93 26.06 7.34
N GLN A 395 0.36 25.05 8.00
CA GLN A 395 0.80 24.57 9.30
C GLN A 395 0.76 23.04 9.36
N ILE A 396 1.80 22.45 9.96
CA ILE A 396 1.81 21.06 10.40
C ILE A 396 1.52 21.09 11.90
N HIS A 397 0.34 20.62 12.30
CA HIS A 397 -0.04 20.53 13.71
C HIS A 397 0.54 19.25 14.30
N LEU A 398 1.28 19.41 15.39
CA LEU A 398 1.93 18.34 16.11
C LEU A 398 1.24 18.13 17.45
N LYS A 399 1.11 16.87 17.86
CA LYS A 399 0.48 16.55 19.13
C LYS A 399 1.29 17.09 20.31
N ASN A 400 0.65 17.90 21.15
CA ASN A 400 1.26 18.52 22.35
C ASN A 400 2.53 19.34 22.06
N GLN A 401 2.67 19.88 20.86
CA GLN A 401 3.81 20.71 20.45
C GLN A 401 3.30 21.92 19.64
N GLU A 402 4.14 22.95 19.51
CA GLU A 402 3.84 24.10 18.66
C GLU A 402 3.75 23.67 17.18
N PRO A 403 2.84 24.28 16.39
CA PRO A 403 2.71 23.97 14.98
C PRO A 403 3.95 24.43 14.20
N VAL A 404 4.31 23.67 13.16
CA VAL A 404 5.39 24.04 12.25
C VAL A 404 4.81 24.82 11.08
N ASN A 405 5.14 26.12 11.03
CA ASN A 405 4.70 27.00 9.96
C ASN A 405 5.45 26.72 8.65
N ILE A 406 4.70 26.67 7.56
CA ILE A 406 5.18 26.56 6.19
C ILE A 406 4.90 27.90 5.51
N GLY A 407 5.90 28.47 4.86
CA GLY A 407 5.75 29.74 4.14
C GLY A 407 6.85 29.90 3.11
N ASN A 408 6.47 29.96 1.82
CA ASN A 408 7.42 30.24 0.74
C ASN A 408 6.72 30.77 -0.51
N VAL A 409 7.47 31.42 -1.40
CA VAL A 409 6.98 31.95 -2.68
C VAL A 409 7.89 31.48 -3.82
N PHE A 410 7.28 31.06 -4.92
CA PHE A 410 8.00 30.58 -6.10
C PHE A 410 7.50 31.28 -7.33
N SER A 411 8.43 31.84 -8.11
CA SER A 411 8.14 32.37 -9.43
C SER A 411 8.90 31.56 -10.45
N SER A 412 8.19 30.98 -11.41
CA SER A 412 8.81 30.13 -12.43
C SER A 412 8.07 30.19 -13.76
N ASP A 413 8.80 29.90 -14.82
CA ASP A 413 8.27 29.80 -16.18
C ASP A 413 7.90 28.34 -16.52
N MET A 414 8.48 27.38 -15.78
CA MET A 414 8.28 25.93 -15.90
C MET A 414 8.38 25.25 -14.53
N ASN A 415 7.71 24.10 -14.32
CA ASN A 415 7.82 23.30 -13.10
C ASN A 415 7.44 23.99 -11.78
N GLY A 416 6.72 25.12 -11.82
CA GLY A 416 6.21 25.79 -10.62
C GLY A 416 5.49 24.85 -9.63
N PRO A 417 4.59 23.94 -10.09
CA PRO A 417 3.93 22.98 -9.21
C PRO A 417 4.89 22.04 -8.46
N ALA A 418 5.98 21.60 -9.11
CA ALA A 418 6.99 20.75 -8.47
C ALA A 418 7.71 21.50 -7.35
N MET A 419 8.15 22.74 -7.61
CA MET A 419 8.82 23.59 -6.62
C MET A 419 7.90 23.87 -5.42
N ALA A 420 6.67 24.29 -5.67
CA ALA A 420 5.68 24.55 -4.61
C ALA A 420 5.37 23.30 -3.78
N SER A 421 5.22 22.13 -4.43
CA SER A 421 4.98 20.86 -3.71
C SER A 421 6.15 20.46 -2.81
N ILE A 422 7.39 20.69 -3.25
CA ILE A 422 8.59 20.40 -2.44
C ILE A 422 8.70 21.34 -1.26
N ALA A 423 8.34 22.61 -1.45
CA ALA A 423 8.31 23.58 -0.37
C ALA A 423 7.34 23.21 0.74
N ALA A 424 6.14 22.78 0.35
CA ALA A 424 5.10 22.37 1.28
C ALA A 424 5.52 21.14 2.11
N VAL A 425 6.25 20.21 1.49
CA VAL A 425 6.54 18.89 2.09
C VAL A 425 7.89 18.79 2.77
N SER A 426 8.89 19.58 2.36
CA SER A 426 10.25 19.46 2.90
C SER A 426 10.33 19.61 4.43
N PRO A 427 9.58 20.53 5.09
CA PRO A 427 9.54 20.59 6.56
C PRO A 427 9.01 19.30 7.19
N LEU A 428 7.94 18.74 6.62
CA LEU A 428 7.39 17.45 7.06
C LEU A 428 8.41 16.31 6.88
N GLN A 429 9.05 16.24 5.72
CA GLN A 429 10.07 15.24 5.43
C GLN A 429 11.23 15.34 6.42
N TYR A 430 11.71 16.56 6.71
CA TYR A 430 12.75 16.79 7.71
C TYR A 430 12.32 16.29 9.10
N LEU A 431 11.10 16.63 9.54
CA LEU A 431 10.57 16.19 10.84
C LEU A 431 10.52 14.66 10.93
N LEU A 432 10.02 13.98 9.91
CA LEU A 432 9.90 12.52 9.89
C LEU A 432 11.27 11.82 9.80
N MET A 433 12.26 12.44 9.17
CA MET A 433 13.62 11.89 9.01
C MET A 433 14.57 12.27 10.14
N SER A 434 14.25 13.28 10.95
CA SER A 434 15.11 13.82 12.01
C SER A 434 15.49 12.82 13.10
N GLY A 435 14.74 11.71 13.23
CA GLY A 435 14.91 10.75 14.30
C GLY A 435 14.42 11.23 15.67
N TYR A 436 13.64 12.32 15.74
CA TYR A 436 12.95 12.71 16.97
C TYR A 436 11.96 11.63 17.40
N ASP A 437 12.12 11.12 18.61
CA ASP A 437 11.17 10.18 19.19
C ASP A 437 9.83 10.87 19.46
N GLY A 438 8.72 10.24 19.04
CA GLY A 438 7.38 10.68 19.40
C GLY A 438 6.78 11.80 18.55
N VAL A 439 7.35 12.13 17.37
CA VAL A 439 6.69 13.03 16.42
C VAL A 439 5.36 12.41 15.97
N GLN A 440 4.25 13.02 16.42
CA GLN A 440 2.89 12.66 16.04
C GLN A 440 2.26 13.87 15.37
N ILE A 441 1.86 13.70 14.12
CA ILE A 441 1.18 14.74 13.35
C ILE A 441 -0.31 14.59 13.61
N ASP A 442 -0.94 15.65 14.09
CA ASP A 442 -2.38 15.68 14.35
C ASP A 442 -3.16 16.01 13.08
N ASN A 443 -2.75 17.04 12.33
CA ASN A 443 -3.31 17.41 11.03
C ASN A 443 -2.36 18.35 10.26
N ILE A 444 -2.64 18.56 8.97
CA ILE A 444 -1.88 19.46 8.09
C ILE A 444 -2.84 20.37 7.32
N GLU A 445 -2.59 21.67 7.35
CA GLU A 445 -3.38 22.67 6.62
C GLU A 445 -2.46 23.43 5.66
N LEU A 446 -2.85 23.52 4.39
CA LEU A 446 -2.10 24.21 3.35
C LEU A 446 -3.00 25.17 2.57
N GLU A 447 -2.54 26.40 2.35
CA GLU A 447 -3.12 27.36 1.42
C GLU A 447 -2.10 27.69 0.33
N ILE A 448 -2.53 27.57 -0.92
CA ILE A 448 -1.73 27.85 -2.11
C ILE A 448 -2.45 28.93 -2.91
N THR A 449 -1.76 30.03 -3.21
CA THR A 449 -2.29 31.09 -4.08
C THR A 449 -1.47 31.16 -5.35
N ALA A 450 -2.13 31.01 -6.50
CA ALA A 450 -1.53 31.07 -7.82
C ALA A 450 -1.78 32.42 -8.49
N MET A 451 -0.76 32.92 -9.19
CA MET A 451 -0.83 34.12 -10.02
C MET A 451 -0.22 33.85 -11.39
N ASP A 452 -0.91 34.25 -12.46
CA ASP A 452 -0.44 34.13 -13.85
C ASP A 452 0.55 35.24 -14.25
N ARG A 453 1.53 35.50 -13.39
CA ARG A 453 2.62 36.42 -13.67
C ARG A 453 3.84 36.04 -12.84
N LYS A 454 5.02 36.37 -13.35
CA LYS A 454 6.26 36.27 -12.57
C LYS A 454 6.41 37.46 -11.63
N THR A 455 6.71 37.22 -10.36
CA THR A 455 7.08 38.26 -9.41
C THR A 455 8.45 37.96 -8.83
N ASN A 456 9.49 38.58 -9.39
CA ASN A 456 10.86 38.36 -8.93
C ASN A 456 11.33 39.53 -8.06
N ALA A 457 12.13 39.20 -7.05
CA ALA A 457 12.95 40.16 -6.31
C ALA A 457 14.40 39.66 -6.33
N GLN A 458 15.36 40.58 -6.48
CA GLN A 458 16.78 40.29 -6.45
C GLN A 458 17.42 40.93 -5.22
N LEU A 459 18.13 40.15 -4.43
CA LEU A 459 18.91 40.67 -3.30
C LEU A 459 20.22 41.27 -3.83
N GLU A 460 20.26 42.60 -3.97
CA GLU A 460 21.43 43.28 -4.52
C GLU A 460 22.61 43.35 -3.54
N ARG A 461 22.33 43.61 -2.25
CA ARG A 461 23.37 43.78 -1.23
C ARG A 461 22.86 43.39 0.15
N VAL A 462 23.68 42.61 0.86
CA VAL A 462 23.59 42.45 2.32
C VAL A 462 24.74 43.24 2.93
N SER A 463 24.42 44.18 3.80
CA SER A 463 25.42 44.95 4.56
C SER A 463 25.19 44.76 6.04
N ILE A 464 26.24 44.43 6.78
CA ILE A 464 26.24 44.42 8.23
C ILE A 464 26.51 45.84 8.75
N ASN A 465 25.80 46.24 9.80
CA ASN A 465 25.91 47.59 10.38
C ASN A 465 27.28 47.81 11.05
N LYS A 466 27.84 46.76 11.65
CA LYS A 466 29.19 46.73 12.22
C LYS A 466 29.91 45.46 11.79
N ALA A 467 31.15 45.60 11.30
CA ALA A 467 32.01 44.48 10.98
C ALA A 467 32.78 43.95 12.21
N GLU A 468 32.93 44.79 13.23
CA GLU A 468 33.53 44.45 14.52
C GLU A 468 32.62 44.96 15.64
N VAL A 469 32.38 44.12 16.65
CA VAL A 469 31.62 44.45 17.85
C VAL A 469 32.47 44.17 19.08
N ALA A 470 32.39 45.03 20.09
CA ALA A 470 33.03 44.79 21.37
C ALA A 470 32.29 43.69 22.17
N PRO A 471 32.95 43.00 23.12
CA PRO A 471 32.25 42.05 23.99
C PRO A 471 31.07 42.73 24.72
N GLY A 472 29.85 42.28 24.44
CA GLY A 472 28.61 42.80 25.03
C GLY A 472 27.81 43.78 24.17
N GLU A 473 28.27 44.12 22.95
CA GLU A 473 27.49 44.84 21.92
C GLU A 473 26.63 43.92 21.04
#